data_AF-D3JNL2-F1
#
_entry.id   AF-D3JNL2-F1
#
_cell.length_a   1.000
_cell.length_b   1.000
_cell.length_c   1.000
_cell.angle_alpha   90.00
_cell.angle_beta   90.00
_cell.angle_gamma   90.00
#
_symmetry.space_group_name_H-M   'P 1'
#
loop_
_entity.id
_entity.type
_entity.pdbx_description
1 polymer ?
#
loop_
_entity_poly.entity_id
_entity_poly.type
_entity_poly.pdbx_seq_one_letter_code
_entity_poly.pdbx_strand_id
1 'polypeptide(L)'
;GITNLPNLVNLLAGKRCYHHNGLWPISEFWGLHVPKKLGNLDALRTLAQVAFTESTTQFISELGKLPRLNKLGVMMFVDDDSSWASLISALENLSGNLCSLLLWRPDGVMNFACLDSLSRPSMFMKSINFRGQLIKLPKWFPLLSNLTELTLRATELSATEDLRVLARLPSLLYLRLHHSAFVHTEFSVAASEFPCLKLLVIHLATHEPWRARFHEGAL
;
A
#
# COMPACT_ATOMS: atom_id res chain seq x y z
N GLY A 1 -24.68 2.54 16.51
CA GLY A 1 -23.58 3.05 15.66
C GLY A 1 -23.39 2.14 14.46
N ILE A 2 -22.44 2.45 13.56
CA ILE A 2 -22.21 1.67 12.33
C ILE A 2 -21.90 0.19 12.58
N THR A 3 -21.34 -0.14 13.75
CA THR A 3 -21.05 -1.50 14.22
C THR A 3 -22.30 -2.35 14.51
N ASN A 4 -23.49 -1.77 14.46
CA ASN A 4 -24.77 -2.49 14.65
C ASN A 4 -25.39 -2.94 13.32
N LEU A 5 -24.63 -2.88 12.21
CA LEU A 5 -25.07 -3.27 10.88
C LEU A 5 -24.44 -4.62 10.51
N PRO A 6 -25.01 -5.77 10.94
CA PRO A 6 -24.36 -7.09 10.79
C PRO A 6 -24.16 -7.52 9.34
N ASN A 7 -24.97 -6.98 8.43
CA ASN A 7 -24.90 -7.26 6.99
C ASN A 7 -24.06 -6.22 6.22
N LEU A 8 -23.35 -5.32 6.90
CA LEU A 8 -22.54 -4.31 6.24
C LEU A 8 -21.32 -4.97 5.56
N VAL A 9 -21.34 -4.99 4.23
CA VAL A 9 -20.27 -5.60 3.42
C VAL A 9 -19.16 -4.62 3.06
N ASN A 10 -19.50 -3.35 2.86
CA ASN A 10 -18.55 -2.33 2.43
C ASN A 10 -18.68 -1.10 3.32
N LEU A 11 -17.56 -0.67 3.87
CA LEU A 11 -17.41 0.57 4.61
C LEU A 11 -16.33 1.40 3.93
N LEU A 12 -16.79 2.40 3.18
CA LEU A 12 -15.95 3.36 2.48
C LEU A 12 -16.25 4.73 3.09
N ALA A 13 -15.25 5.33 3.72
CA ALA A 13 -15.45 6.63 4.32
C ALA A 13 -14.19 7.46 4.15
N GLY A 14 -14.36 8.65 3.59
CA GLY A 14 -13.32 9.64 3.57
C GLY A 14 -13.73 10.88 2.80
N LYS A 15 -13.09 11.99 3.12
CA LYS A 15 -13.19 13.24 2.36
C LYS A 15 -11.85 13.47 1.68
N ARG A 16 -11.90 13.76 0.38
CA ARG A 16 -10.72 14.16 -0.40
C ARG A 16 -10.92 15.58 -0.88
N CYS A 17 -10.24 16.53 -0.24
CA CYS A 17 -10.13 17.88 -0.77
C CYS A 17 -8.86 17.97 -1.60
N TYR A 18 -8.89 18.71 -2.71
CA TYR A 18 -7.69 19.12 -3.43
C TYR A 18 -7.52 20.60 -3.20
N HIS A 19 -6.53 21.00 -2.41
CA HIS A 19 -6.15 22.42 -2.34
C HIS A 19 -5.18 22.70 -3.48
N HIS A 20 -5.55 23.63 -4.36
CA HIS A 20 -4.77 24.02 -5.53
C HIS A 20 -3.91 25.26 -5.25
N ASN A 21 -3.30 25.35 -4.07
CA ASN A 21 -2.63 26.58 -3.62
C ASN A 21 -1.08 26.52 -3.76
N GLY A 22 -0.51 25.57 -4.52
CA GLY A 22 0.95 25.46 -4.74
C GLY A 22 1.39 24.29 -5.66
N LEU A 23 2.71 24.06 -5.78
CA LEU A 23 3.37 23.04 -6.63
C LEU A 23 2.93 21.59 -6.36
N TRP A 24 2.28 21.32 -5.22
CA TRP A 24 1.74 20.02 -4.86
C TRP A 24 0.33 20.16 -4.30
N PRO A 25 -0.63 19.31 -4.72
CA PRO A 25 -1.92 19.26 -4.04
C PRO A 25 -1.70 18.71 -2.63
N ILE A 26 -1.73 19.59 -1.62
CA ILE A 26 -1.96 19.18 -0.24
C ILE A 26 -3.41 18.73 -0.19
N SER A 27 -3.59 17.44 -0.30
CA SER A 27 -4.89 16.84 -0.15
C SER A 27 -5.19 16.71 1.34
N GLU A 28 -6.13 17.49 1.86
CA GLU A 28 -6.73 17.18 3.15
C GLU A 28 -7.51 15.87 2.98
N PHE A 29 -7.04 14.84 3.64
CA PHE A 29 -7.70 13.56 3.70
C PHE A 29 -8.22 13.31 5.10
N TRP A 30 -9.53 13.20 5.19
CA TRP A 30 -10.20 12.73 6.40
C TRP A 30 -10.53 11.27 6.17
N GLY A 31 -9.94 10.38 6.96
CA GLY A 31 -10.35 8.98 6.98
C GLY A 31 -11.37 8.70 8.06
N LEU A 32 -11.96 7.52 8.00
CA LEU A 32 -12.79 7.01 9.07
C LEU A 32 -11.93 6.69 10.31
N HIS A 33 -12.30 7.21 11.47
CA HIS A 33 -11.80 6.67 12.73
C HIS A 33 -12.43 5.32 12.99
N VAL A 34 -11.62 4.31 13.31
CA VAL A 34 -12.12 2.97 13.64
C VAL A 34 -13.02 3.04 14.88
N PRO A 35 -14.31 2.66 14.77
CA PRO A 35 -15.16 2.59 15.94
C PRO A 35 -14.77 1.42 16.84
N LYS A 36 -15.03 1.54 18.15
CA LYS A 36 -14.96 0.39 19.07
C LYS A 36 -15.87 -0.73 18.54
N LYS A 37 -15.43 -1.99 18.66
CA LYS A 37 -16.18 -3.18 18.20
C LYS A 37 -16.36 -3.26 16.68
N LEU A 38 -15.47 -2.62 15.89
CA LEU A 38 -15.46 -2.81 14.44
C LEU A 38 -15.29 -4.30 14.10
N GLY A 39 -14.54 -5.05 14.91
CA GLY A 39 -14.34 -6.49 14.75
C GLY A 39 -15.60 -7.34 14.78
N ASN A 40 -16.75 -6.79 15.20
CA ASN A 40 -18.04 -7.50 15.19
C ASN A 40 -18.74 -7.50 13.82
N LEU A 41 -18.19 -6.82 12.81
CA LEU A 41 -18.77 -6.75 11.47
C LEU A 41 -18.32 -7.95 10.61
N ASP A 42 -18.89 -9.14 10.89
CA ASP A 42 -18.49 -10.40 10.25
C ASP A 42 -18.68 -10.43 8.73
N ALA A 43 -19.64 -9.65 8.20
CA ALA A 43 -19.91 -9.56 6.76
C ALA A 43 -18.97 -8.60 6.02
N LEU A 44 -18.16 -7.81 6.74
CA LEU A 44 -17.36 -6.74 6.15
C LEU A 44 -16.24 -7.31 5.27
N ARG A 45 -16.25 -6.90 4.01
CA ARG A 45 -15.27 -7.29 2.98
C ARG A 45 -14.37 -6.13 2.58
N THR A 46 -14.93 -4.94 2.44
CA THR A 46 -14.17 -3.75 2.10
C THR A 46 -14.20 -2.74 3.23
N LEU A 47 -13.02 -2.33 3.68
CA LEU A 47 -12.81 -1.23 4.60
C LEU A 47 -11.76 -0.30 4.01
N ALA A 48 -12.20 0.82 3.44
CA ALA A 48 -11.29 1.76 2.80
C ALA A 48 -11.20 3.07 3.57
N GLN A 49 -10.00 3.66 3.54
CA GLN A 49 -9.71 5.01 4.03
C GLN A 49 -9.91 5.18 5.54
N VAL A 50 -9.42 4.24 6.32
CA VAL A 50 -9.33 4.37 7.78
C VAL A 50 -8.14 5.25 8.14
N ALA A 51 -8.31 6.21 9.05
CA ALA A 51 -7.23 7.08 9.52
C ALA A 51 -6.87 6.81 10.99
N PHE A 52 -5.57 6.70 11.26
CA PHE A 52 -5.01 6.68 12.61
C PHE A 52 -4.20 7.95 12.83
N THR A 53 -4.80 8.92 13.52
CA THR A 53 -4.21 10.23 13.85
C THR A 53 -3.59 10.28 15.24
N GLU A 54 -3.97 9.36 16.12
CA GLU A 54 -3.49 9.26 17.49
C GLU A 54 -3.11 7.80 17.79
N SER A 55 -2.06 7.61 18.59
CA SER A 55 -1.51 6.30 18.94
C SER A 55 -2.54 5.47 19.69
N THR A 56 -3.19 4.54 18.99
CA THR A 56 -4.34 3.79 19.50
C THR A 56 -4.32 2.34 19.04
N THR A 57 -3.41 1.57 19.61
CA THR A 57 -3.22 0.14 19.33
C THR A 57 -4.51 -0.68 19.45
N GLN A 58 -5.38 -0.34 20.41
CA GLN A 58 -6.68 -0.99 20.58
C GLN A 58 -7.54 -0.90 19.31
N PHE A 59 -7.60 0.25 18.67
CA PHE A 59 -8.41 0.45 17.45
C PHE A 59 -7.80 -0.26 16.24
N ILE A 60 -6.47 -0.25 16.13
CA ILE A 60 -5.76 -0.98 15.06
C ILE A 60 -6.00 -2.49 15.19
N SER A 61 -5.99 -3.02 16.42
CA SER A 61 -6.23 -4.44 16.67
C SER A 61 -7.61 -4.93 16.24
N GLU A 62 -8.62 -4.04 16.17
CA GLU A 62 -9.95 -4.40 15.68
C GLU A 62 -9.95 -4.75 14.19
N LEU A 63 -9.02 -4.21 13.40
CA LEU A 63 -8.88 -4.55 11.99
C LEU A 63 -8.59 -6.05 11.80
N GLY A 64 -7.74 -6.61 12.66
CA GLY A 64 -7.36 -8.03 12.62
C GLY A 64 -8.48 -8.99 13.02
N LYS A 65 -9.60 -8.48 13.53
CA LYS A 65 -10.77 -9.28 13.94
C LYS A 65 -11.82 -9.43 12.85
N LEU A 66 -11.57 -8.92 11.64
CA LEU A 66 -12.53 -8.92 10.53
C LEU A 66 -12.30 -10.15 9.62
N PRO A 67 -13.01 -11.27 9.83
CA PRO A 67 -12.62 -12.56 9.25
C PRO A 67 -12.78 -12.60 7.73
N ARG A 68 -13.62 -11.75 7.13
CA ARG A 68 -13.92 -11.74 5.68
C ARG A 68 -13.33 -10.54 4.94
N LEU A 69 -12.48 -9.75 5.60
CA LEU A 69 -11.94 -8.54 4.99
C LEU A 69 -11.00 -8.90 3.85
N ASN A 70 -11.33 -8.41 2.66
CA ASN A 70 -10.57 -8.64 1.43
C ASN A 70 -9.86 -7.38 0.92
N LYS A 71 -10.32 -6.19 1.34
CA LYS A 71 -9.75 -4.91 0.92
C LYS A 71 -9.64 -3.97 2.11
N LEU A 72 -8.42 -3.54 2.39
CA LEU A 72 -8.08 -2.65 3.48
C LEU A 72 -7.37 -1.41 2.95
N GLY A 73 -7.80 -0.23 3.36
CA GLY A 73 -7.09 1.02 3.13
C GLY A 73 -6.83 1.77 4.42
N VAL A 74 -5.56 1.95 4.76
CA VAL A 74 -5.09 2.60 6.00
C VAL A 74 -4.29 3.85 5.68
N MET A 75 -4.60 4.92 6.40
CA MET A 75 -3.85 6.17 6.46
C MET A 75 -3.24 6.30 7.86
N MET A 76 -1.92 6.23 7.92
CA MET A 76 -1.15 6.22 9.17
C MET A 76 -0.53 7.60 9.38
N PHE A 77 -1.08 8.40 10.29
CA PHE A 77 -0.54 9.71 10.67
C PHE A 77 0.32 9.64 11.95
N VAL A 78 0.31 8.51 12.65
CA VAL A 78 1.18 8.24 13.81
C VAL A 78 2.55 7.70 13.41
N ASP A 79 3.55 8.02 14.24
CA ASP A 79 4.96 7.63 14.06
C ASP A 79 5.51 6.91 15.29
N ASP A 80 4.78 5.89 15.76
CA ASP A 80 5.20 5.10 16.92
C ASP A 80 5.23 3.60 16.59
N ASP A 81 6.27 2.92 17.06
CA ASP A 81 6.49 1.48 16.80
C ASP A 81 5.30 0.62 17.24
N SER A 82 4.58 1.01 18.30
CA SER A 82 3.48 0.21 18.85
C SER A 82 2.26 0.17 17.92
N SER A 83 1.93 1.31 17.29
CA SER A 83 0.85 1.42 16.31
C SER A 83 1.21 0.68 15.03
N TRP A 84 2.45 0.82 14.55
CA TRP A 84 2.93 0.09 13.38
C TRP A 84 2.98 -1.42 13.64
N ALA A 85 3.52 -1.88 14.77
CA ALA A 85 3.50 -3.30 15.15
C ALA A 85 2.07 -3.85 15.24
N SER A 86 1.13 -3.06 15.78
CA SER A 86 -0.29 -3.44 15.83
C SER A 86 -0.89 -3.59 14.43
N LEU A 87 -0.51 -2.73 13.48
CA LEU A 87 -0.94 -2.84 12.08
C LEU A 87 -0.42 -4.13 11.46
N ILE A 88 0.86 -4.45 11.68
CA ILE A 88 1.47 -5.68 11.15
C ILE A 88 0.77 -6.91 11.71
N SER A 89 0.53 -6.97 13.02
CA SER A 89 -0.23 -8.05 13.64
C SER A 89 -1.64 -8.17 13.06
N ALA A 90 -2.32 -7.04 12.81
CA ALA A 90 -3.62 -7.06 12.14
C ALA A 90 -3.55 -7.61 10.71
N LEU A 91 -2.53 -7.23 9.93
CA LEU A 91 -2.31 -7.75 8.58
C LEU A 91 -2.03 -9.26 8.57
N GLU A 92 -1.27 -9.77 9.55
CA GLU A 92 -1.02 -11.21 9.70
C GLU A 92 -2.30 -11.98 10.01
N ASN A 93 -3.16 -11.45 10.88
CA ASN A 93 -4.47 -12.04 11.16
C ASN A 93 -5.40 -12.04 9.93
N LEU A 94 -5.25 -11.06 9.04
CA LEU A 94 -6.01 -10.94 7.80
C LEU A 94 -5.40 -11.71 6.62
N SER A 95 -4.23 -12.33 6.79
CA SER A 95 -3.45 -12.97 5.71
C SER A 95 -4.22 -14.03 4.92
N GLY A 96 -5.22 -14.67 5.55
CA GLY A 96 -6.07 -15.69 4.92
C GLY A 96 -7.07 -15.16 3.88
N ASN A 97 -7.38 -13.85 3.85
CA ASN A 97 -8.43 -13.30 2.97
C ASN A 97 -8.07 -11.98 2.27
N LEU A 98 -7.02 -11.28 2.72
CA LEU A 98 -6.71 -9.95 2.24
C LEU A 98 -6.15 -9.94 0.80
N CYS A 99 -6.91 -9.40 -0.14
CA CYS A 99 -6.54 -9.33 -1.55
C CYS A 99 -6.03 -7.95 -1.97
N SER A 100 -6.38 -6.89 -1.25
CA SER A 100 -6.03 -5.51 -1.60
C SER A 100 -5.63 -4.71 -0.37
N LEU A 101 -4.46 -4.08 -0.44
CA LEU A 101 -3.92 -3.22 0.61
C LEU A 101 -3.58 -1.85 0.03
N LEU A 102 -4.16 -0.80 0.61
CA LEU A 102 -3.64 0.54 0.52
C LEU A 102 -3.04 0.92 1.87
N LEU A 103 -1.77 1.31 1.87
CA LEU A 103 -1.10 1.87 3.03
C LEU A 103 -0.54 3.22 2.66
N TRP A 104 -0.94 4.25 3.40
CA TRP A 104 -0.53 5.61 3.14
C TRP A 104 0.01 6.26 4.40
N ARG A 105 1.25 6.74 4.32
CA ARG A 105 1.89 7.64 5.27
C ARG A 105 1.99 9.03 4.63
N PRO A 106 1.07 9.97 4.93
CA PRO A 106 1.06 11.29 4.28
C PRO A 106 2.25 12.15 4.69
N ASP A 107 2.61 12.09 5.98
CA ASP A 107 3.68 12.89 6.58
C ASP A 107 4.80 11.96 7.05
N GLY A 108 6.03 12.21 6.62
CA GLY A 108 7.22 11.46 7.05
C GLY A 108 7.43 10.09 6.40
N VAL A 109 8.31 9.30 7.02
CA VAL A 109 8.76 7.98 6.55
C VAL A 109 7.80 6.90 7.08
N MET A 110 7.54 5.87 6.28
CA MET A 110 6.91 4.64 6.78
C MET A 110 7.86 3.94 7.76
N ASN A 111 7.31 3.32 8.82
CA ASN A 111 8.11 2.50 9.71
C ASN A 111 8.51 1.18 8.99
N PHE A 112 9.64 1.23 8.30
CA PHE A 112 10.13 0.12 7.48
C PHE A 112 10.46 -1.10 8.33
N ALA A 113 11.03 -0.92 9.53
CA ALA A 113 11.39 -2.02 10.42
C ALA A 113 10.16 -2.86 10.81
N CYS A 114 9.05 -2.21 11.16
CA CYS A 114 7.78 -2.91 11.36
C CYS A 114 7.24 -3.48 10.04
N LEU A 115 7.23 -2.73 8.95
CA LEU A 115 6.68 -3.23 7.68
C LEU A 115 7.42 -4.47 7.15
N ASP A 116 8.73 -4.53 7.34
CA ASP A 116 9.58 -5.67 6.96
C ASP A 116 9.46 -6.86 7.92
N SER A 117 8.87 -6.68 9.11
CA SER A 117 8.64 -7.75 10.08
C SER A 117 7.41 -8.60 9.75
N LEU A 118 6.58 -8.19 8.79
CA LEU A 118 5.43 -8.97 8.32
C LEU A 118 5.87 -10.37 7.88
N SER A 119 5.55 -11.36 8.70
CA SER A 119 6.03 -12.74 8.52
C SER A 119 5.13 -13.55 7.59
N ARG A 120 3.84 -13.20 7.55
CA ARG A 120 2.80 -13.92 6.81
C ARG A 120 2.07 -12.96 5.85
N PRO A 121 2.72 -12.54 4.73
CA PRO A 121 2.02 -11.79 3.70
C PRO A 121 0.85 -12.61 3.14
N SER A 122 -0.22 -11.97 2.70
CA SER A 122 -1.33 -12.70 2.10
C SER A 122 -0.92 -13.29 0.75
N MET A 123 -1.04 -14.61 0.64
CA MET A 123 -0.89 -15.34 -0.63
C MET A 123 -1.96 -14.98 -1.68
N PHE A 124 -3.05 -14.33 -1.28
CA PHE A 124 -4.13 -13.88 -2.16
C PHE A 124 -3.98 -12.41 -2.58
N MET A 125 -2.88 -11.75 -2.20
CA MET A 125 -2.67 -10.33 -2.49
C MET A 125 -2.59 -10.08 -3.99
N LYS A 126 -3.56 -9.32 -4.51
CA LYS A 126 -3.67 -8.92 -5.93
C LYS A 126 -3.34 -7.46 -6.18
N SER A 127 -3.54 -6.61 -5.18
CA SER A 127 -3.38 -5.16 -5.31
C SER A 127 -2.69 -4.54 -4.11
N ILE A 128 -1.59 -3.83 -4.35
CA ILE A 128 -0.89 -3.02 -3.35
C ILE A 128 -0.81 -1.58 -3.83
N ASN A 129 -1.14 -0.64 -2.93
CA ASN A 129 -0.99 0.79 -3.12
C ASN A 129 -0.24 1.38 -1.94
N PHE A 130 1.06 1.63 -2.11
CA PHE A 130 1.89 2.30 -1.12
C PHE A 130 2.07 3.76 -1.47
N ARG A 131 1.86 4.62 -0.47
CA ARG A 131 1.97 6.07 -0.59
C ARG A 131 2.76 6.62 0.58
N GLY A 132 3.76 7.45 0.32
CA GLY A 132 4.68 7.96 1.33
C GLY A 132 6.00 7.23 1.35
N GLN A 133 7.00 7.85 1.98
CA GLN A 133 8.40 7.49 1.84
C GLN A 133 8.68 6.12 2.45
N LEU A 134 9.17 5.19 1.62
CA LEU A 134 9.40 3.79 1.97
C LEU A 134 10.89 3.41 1.89
N ILE A 135 11.67 4.09 1.02
CA ILE A 135 13.13 3.96 0.84
C ILE A 135 13.55 2.63 0.18
N LYS A 136 12.95 1.50 0.57
CA LYS A 136 13.25 0.13 0.12
C LYS A 136 12.01 -0.76 0.12
N LEU A 137 11.93 -1.79 -0.73
CA LEU A 137 10.86 -2.79 -0.63
C LEU A 137 11.07 -3.77 0.53
N PRO A 138 9.99 -4.13 1.25
CA PRO A 138 10.03 -5.19 2.25
C PRO A 138 10.44 -6.55 1.66
N LYS A 139 11.12 -7.38 2.45
CA LYS A 139 11.65 -8.71 2.07
C LYS A 139 10.59 -9.72 1.64
N TRP A 140 9.32 -9.46 1.97
CA TRP A 140 8.19 -10.30 1.59
C TRP A 140 7.64 -10.00 0.19
N PHE A 141 8.06 -8.92 -0.48
CA PHE A 141 7.62 -8.60 -1.85
C PHE A 141 7.85 -9.72 -2.87
N PRO A 142 9.02 -10.40 -2.90
CA PRO A 142 9.26 -11.53 -3.80
C PRO A 142 8.27 -12.69 -3.62
N LEU A 143 7.59 -12.79 -2.48
CA LEU A 143 6.63 -13.86 -2.18
C LEU A 143 5.25 -13.61 -2.82
N LEU A 144 5.01 -12.42 -3.39
CA LEU A 144 3.71 -12.01 -3.91
C LEU A 144 3.46 -12.48 -5.34
N SER A 145 3.41 -13.80 -5.53
CA SER A 145 3.23 -14.41 -6.86
C SER A 145 1.90 -14.05 -7.55
N ASN A 146 0.88 -13.64 -6.80
CA ASN A 146 -0.44 -13.28 -7.31
C ASN A 146 -0.66 -11.76 -7.46
N LEU A 147 0.36 -10.93 -7.23
CA LEU A 147 0.22 -9.48 -7.31
C LEU A 147 0.04 -9.04 -8.76
N THR A 148 -1.15 -8.53 -9.09
CA THR A 148 -1.49 -8.05 -10.44
C THR A 148 -1.40 -6.54 -10.58
N GLU A 149 -1.61 -5.80 -9.49
CA GLU A 149 -1.64 -4.34 -9.47
C GLU A 149 -0.71 -3.79 -8.39
N LEU A 150 0.26 -2.97 -8.80
CA LEU A 150 1.13 -2.26 -7.88
C LEU A 150 1.08 -0.76 -8.17
N THR A 151 0.86 0.03 -7.13
CA THR A 151 0.97 1.48 -7.16
C THR A 151 1.95 1.93 -6.09
N LEU A 152 2.99 2.63 -6.51
CA LEU A 152 3.99 3.26 -5.66
C LEU A 152 3.90 4.77 -5.85
N ARG A 153 3.69 5.52 -4.77
CA ARG A 153 3.58 6.98 -4.80
C ARG A 153 4.44 7.62 -3.72
N ALA A 154 5.38 8.49 -4.09
CA ALA A 154 6.28 9.13 -3.13
C ALA A 154 7.00 8.13 -2.21
N THR A 155 7.29 6.94 -2.75
CA THR A 155 7.96 5.86 -2.02
C THR A 155 9.46 6.02 -1.96
N GLU A 156 10.04 6.79 -2.89
CA GLU A 156 11.47 7.10 -2.94
C GLU A 156 12.34 5.85 -2.82
N LEU A 157 11.98 4.79 -3.56
CA LEU A 157 12.78 3.57 -3.60
C LEU A 157 14.17 3.88 -4.14
N SER A 158 15.18 3.56 -3.35
CA SER A 158 16.58 3.91 -3.60
C SER A 158 17.41 2.70 -4.00
N ALA A 159 17.02 1.48 -3.64
CA ALA A 159 17.79 0.30 -4.00
C ALA A 159 17.46 -0.16 -5.42
N THR A 160 18.47 -0.26 -6.28
CA THR A 160 18.33 -0.83 -7.63
C THR A 160 17.77 -2.26 -7.60
N GLU A 161 18.05 -3.00 -6.53
CA GLU A 161 17.51 -4.35 -6.33
C GLU A 161 15.98 -4.37 -6.15
N ASP A 162 15.37 -3.29 -5.65
CA ASP A 162 13.91 -3.21 -5.53
C ASP A 162 13.24 -3.29 -6.89
N LEU A 163 13.79 -2.63 -7.91
CA LEU A 163 13.24 -2.72 -9.27
C LEU A 163 13.34 -4.16 -9.80
N ARG A 164 14.45 -4.86 -9.55
CA ARG A 164 14.61 -6.27 -9.95
C ARG A 164 13.61 -7.17 -9.26
N VAL A 165 13.30 -6.91 -7.98
CA VAL A 165 12.21 -7.62 -7.28
C VAL A 165 10.89 -7.41 -8.01
N LEU A 166 10.54 -6.16 -8.36
CA LEU A 166 9.30 -5.88 -9.09
C LEU A 166 9.28 -6.51 -10.49
N ALA A 167 10.40 -6.46 -11.19
CA ALA A 167 10.59 -6.99 -12.53
C ALA A 167 10.41 -8.51 -12.59
N ARG A 168 10.66 -9.21 -11.49
CA ARG A 168 10.54 -10.67 -11.38
C ARG A 168 9.18 -11.13 -10.86
N LEU A 169 8.26 -10.21 -10.55
CA LEU A 169 6.91 -10.58 -10.11
C LEU A 169 6.16 -11.25 -11.27
N PRO A 170 5.73 -12.52 -11.11
CA PRO A 170 5.28 -13.34 -12.24
C PRO A 170 3.91 -12.93 -12.79
N SER A 171 3.07 -12.26 -11.99
CA SER A 171 1.69 -11.91 -12.35
C SER A 171 1.44 -10.41 -12.46
N LEU A 172 2.47 -9.58 -12.40
CA LEU A 172 2.31 -8.12 -12.35
C LEU A 172 1.83 -7.58 -13.71
N LEU A 173 0.56 -7.16 -13.77
CA LEU A 173 -0.09 -6.64 -14.97
C LEU A 173 -0.02 -5.11 -15.06
N TYR A 174 -0.16 -4.43 -13.92
CA TYR A 174 -0.28 -2.99 -13.85
C TYR A 174 0.71 -2.41 -12.83
N LEU A 175 1.68 -1.64 -13.32
CA LEU A 175 2.63 -0.90 -12.49
C LEU A 175 2.41 0.60 -12.63
N ARG A 176 2.17 1.28 -11.51
CA ARG A 176 1.99 2.73 -11.45
C ARG A 176 3.01 3.35 -10.52
N LEU A 177 3.88 4.17 -11.08
CA LEU A 177 4.95 4.90 -10.41
C LEU A 177 4.57 6.37 -10.40
N HIS A 178 4.24 6.91 -9.24
CA HIS A 178 3.81 8.31 -9.10
C HIS A 178 4.74 9.08 -8.15
N HIS A 179 4.95 10.37 -8.44
CA HIS A 179 5.61 11.34 -7.56
C HIS A 179 6.87 10.79 -6.87
N SER A 180 8.03 10.72 -7.53
CA SER A 180 9.27 10.21 -6.91
C SER A 180 9.13 8.78 -6.34
N ALA A 181 8.48 7.86 -7.07
CA ALA A 181 8.37 6.47 -6.65
C ALA A 181 9.74 5.78 -6.49
N PHE A 182 10.70 6.17 -7.33
CA PHE A 182 12.11 5.85 -7.21
C PHE A 182 12.95 7.12 -7.14
N VAL A 183 14.08 7.06 -6.44
CA VAL A 183 15.07 8.15 -6.38
C VAL A 183 15.90 8.21 -7.66
N HIS A 184 16.27 7.05 -8.19
CA HIS A 184 17.05 6.97 -9.43
C HIS A 184 16.17 7.29 -10.64
N THR A 185 16.73 8.01 -11.60
CA THR A 185 16.06 8.40 -12.85
C THR A 185 16.42 7.51 -14.02
N GLU A 186 17.42 6.63 -13.88
CA GLU A 186 17.85 5.70 -14.91
C GLU A 186 17.63 4.24 -14.49
N PHE A 187 16.94 3.48 -15.35
CA PHE A 187 16.69 2.05 -15.14
C PHE A 187 16.93 1.24 -16.41
N SER A 188 17.52 0.06 -16.25
CA SER A 188 17.65 -0.92 -17.32
C SER A 188 16.86 -2.15 -16.95
N VAL A 189 15.90 -2.51 -17.79
CA VAL A 189 15.10 -3.73 -17.68
C VAL A 189 15.68 -4.74 -18.66
N ALA A 190 16.10 -5.89 -18.14
CA ALA A 190 16.69 -6.97 -18.92
C ALA A 190 15.62 -7.71 -19.75
N ALA A 191 16.07 -8.53 -20.70
CA ALA A 191 15.17 -9.41 -21.45
C ALA A 191 14.46 -10.39 -20.49
N SER A 192 13.18 -10.69 -20.76
CA SER A 192 12.33 -11.57 -19.94
C SER A 192 11.99 -11.06 -18.52
N GLU A 193 12.31 -9.80 -18.22
CA GLU A 193 11.80 -9.11 -17.03
C GLU A 193 10.41 -8.52 -17.32
N PHE A 194 9.56 -8.45 -16.29
CA PHE A 194 8.15 -8.07 -16.36
C PHE A 194 7.31 -8.95 -17.30
N PRO A 195 7.25 -10.27 -17.07
CA PRO A 195 6.73 -11.26 -18.03
C PRO A 195 5.23 -11.15 -18.37
N CYS A 196 4.49 -10.28 -17.67
CA CYS A 196 3.05 -10.12 -17.82
C CYS A 196 2.62 -8.65 -17.84
N LEU A 197 3.56 -7.69 -17.83
CA LEU A 197 3.22 -6.28 -17.66
C LEU A 197 2.48 -5.74 -18.88
N LYS A 198 1.26 -5.22 -18.65
CA LYS A 198 0.39 -4.67 -19.69
C LYS A 198 0.26 -3.15 -19.62
N LEU A 199 0.46 -2.57 -18.43
CA LEU A 199 0.36 -1.14 -18.22
C LEU A 199 1.48 -0.66 -17.31
N LEU A 200 2.25 0.29 -17.81
CA LEU A 200 3.21 1.06 -17.03
C LEU A 200 2.79 2.52 -17.04
N VAL A 201 2.51 3.08 -15.86
CA VAL A 201 2.22 4.51 -15.68
C VAL A 201 3.35 5.13 -14.90
N ILE A 202 3.97 6.18 -15.43
CA ILE A 202 5.02 6.95 -14.75
C ILE A 202 4.59 8.42 -14.70
N HIS A 203 4.29 8.92 -13.51
CA HIS A 203 4.08 10.34 -13.26
C HIS A 203 5.20 10.84 -12.37
N LEU A 204 6.12 11.62 -12.93
CA LEU A 204 7.26 12.15 -12.20
C LEU A 204 6.87 13.39 -11.41
N ALA A 205 7.55 13.61 -10.29
CA ALA A 205 7.45 14.84 -9.53
C ALA A 205 8.44 15.91 -10.04
N THR A 206 9.58 15.48 -10.56
CA THR A 206 10.65 16.37 -11.00
C THR A 206 10.58 16.59 -12.51
N HIS A 207 11.17 17.69 -12.97
CA HIS A 207 11.34 17.97 -14.40
C HIS A 207 12.49 17.16 -15.03
N GLU A 208 13.22 16.37 -14.24
CA GLU A 208 14.30 15.54 -14.76
C GLU A 208 13.74 14.38 -15.59
N PRO A 209 14.31 14.12 -16.78
CA PRO A 209 13.85 13.05 -17.64
C PRO A 209 14.12 11.70 -17.00
N TRP A 210 13.06 10.94 -16.76
CA TRP A 210 13.17 9.53 -16.41
C TRP A 210 13.55 8.71 -17.65
N ARG A 211 14.66 7.98 -17.56
CA ARG A 211 15.24 7.19 -18.64
C ARG A 211 15.16 5.71 -18.30
N ALA A 212 14.14 5.03 -18.81
CA ALA A 212 14.10 3.57 -18.78
C ALA A 212 14.58 3.00 -20.11
N ARG A 213 15.52 2.07 -20.05
CA ARG A 213 15.96 1.24 -21.19
C ARG A 213 15.34 -0.14 -21.02
N PHE A 214 14.57 -0.56 -22.00
CA PHE A 214 14.03 -1.91 -22.09
C PHE A 214 14.81 -2.65 -23.17
N HIS A 215 15.44 -3.76 -22.79
CA HIS A 215 16.17 -4.58 -23.76
C HIS A 215 15.19 -5.33 -24.67
N GLU A 216 15.61 -5.70 -25.88
CA GLU A 216 14.79 -6.50 -26.79
C GLU A 216 14.35 -7.82 -26.12
N GLY A 217 13.05 -8.13 -26.18
CA GLY A 217 12.46 -9.26 -25.44
C GLY A 217 12.12 -8.97 -23.97
N ALA A 218 12.22 -7.70 -23.52
CA ALA A 218 11.48 -7.24 -22.34
C ALA A 218 9.99 -7.13 -22.72
N LEU A 219 9.11 -7.56 -21.79
CA LEU A 219 7.65 -7.78 -21.93
C LEU A 219 7.24 -9.18 -22.39
#